data_AF-A0A833FYX4-F1
#
_entry.id   AF-A0A833FYX4-F1
#
_cell.length_a   1.000
_cell.length_b   1.000
_cell.length_c   1.000
_cell.angle_alpha   90.00
_cell.angle_beta   90.00
_cell.angle_gamma   90.00
#
_symmetry.space_group_name_H-M   'P 1'
#
loop_
_entity.id
_entity.type
_entity.pdbx_description
1 polymer ?
#
loop_
_entity_poly.entity_id
_entity_poly.type
_entity_poly.pdbx_seq_one_letter_code
_entity_poly.pdbx_strand_id
1 'polypeptide(L)'
;MRRTNAIPTRGGKSMRDGWLTAIARLMARIAAALRGTVRFLWPLLIGVLRAAYAFVVRLVPVARQLGLGLWSRWTNAGRLFRRRAILAVAAIAIVLFAWSWRHVPGHWLDASVLGNRPLNNAKSWYYYLSDLDIEQLAKSDADVLVIDYAKSGGLVPFTKDEIARIKKKPNGEPRLVISYISIGEAENYRFYWRQDWTGDDMPGWHVAENCAWPRNHMVRFWHDGWKDIIWRGKKSYIKRIVEAGFDGVYLDRIDVWSELLAERPTAREEMMAFVSALARTGRALKPGFIIIAQNAEDLLEVRAYRNVIDGLGKEDLLFGQSATGKRNSGGLIRKQLGHIRKLQWDFKPVLAVEYLTTKEAIEETRKELLRYGMVPTFAHRQLDGSDPTELSARPRQQYGTPEWITRQCKNKRHW
;
A
#
# COMPACT_ATOMS: atom_id res chain seq x y z
N MET A 1 65.70 -5.97 60.39
CA MET A 1 64.74 -7.02 59.96
C MET A 1 63.44 -6.35 59.49
N ARG A 2 62.86 -6.84 58.38
CA ARG A 2 61.56 -6.51 57.69
C ARG A 2 61.80 -6.00 56.26
N ARG A 3 61.96 -6.88 55.27
CA ARG A 3 60.94 -7.58 54.43
C ARG A 3 60.04 -6.63 53.63
N THR A 4 60.34 -6.57 52.34
CA THR A 4 59.50 -6.17 51.20
C THR A 4 58.26 -7.08 51.09
N ASN A 5 57.15 -6.57 50.52
CA ASN A 5 56.35 -7.31 49.52
C ASN A 5 55.21 -6.47 48.91
N ALA A 6 54.99 -6.76 47.63
CA ALA A 6 54.13 -6.09 46.68
C ALA A 6 52.65 -6.53 46.71
N ILE A 7 51.83 -5.75 46.02
CA ILE A 7 50.39 -5.83 45.78
C ILE A 7 50.00 -7.07 44.94
N PRO A 8 48.85 -7.73 45.18
CA PRO A 8 48.25 -8.64 44.20
C PRO A 8 47.00 -8.04 43.53
N THR A 9 46.97 -8.05 42.20
CA THR A 9 45.78 -7.87 41.36
C THR A 9 45.10 -9.23 41.12
N ARG A 10 43.79 -9.33 41.40
CA ARG A 10 42.98 -10.55 41.20
C ARG A 10 42.33 -10.57 39.82
N GLY A 11 42.28 -11.76 39.22
CA GLY A 11 42.09 -11.98 37.79
C GLY A 11 40.64 -12.09 37.31
N GLY A 12 40.42 -11.62 36.07
CA GLY A 12 39.17 -11.69 35.31
C GLY A 12 39.26 -12.51 34.03
N LYS A 13 40.21 -13.46 33.93
CA LYS A 13 40.41 -14.28 32.72
C LYS A 13 39.60 -15.60 32.70
N SER A 14 39.33 -16.27 33.83
CA SER A 14 38.83 -17.65 33.78
C SER A 14 37.36 -17.84 33.35
N MET A 15 36.49 -16.81 33.47
CA MET A 15 35.07 -16.94 33.14
C MET A 15 34.80 -16.82 31.62
N ARG A 16 35.61 -16.03 30.90
CA ARG A 16 35.54 -15.89 29.44
C ARG A 16 36.05 -17.15 28.73
N ASP A 17 37.11 -17.77 29.26
CA ASP A 17 37.72 -18.97 28.68
C ASP A 17 36.78 -20.19 28.76
N GLY A 18 36.01 -20.33 29.84
CA GLY A 18 34.99 -21.38 29.99
C GLY A 18 33.80 -21.26 29.04
N TRP A 19 33.35 -20.02 28.78
CA TRP A 19 32.26 -19.74 27.83
C TRP A 19 32.69 -20.00 26.38
N LEU A 20 33.91 -19.62 26.01
CA LEU A 20 34.47 -19.88 24.68
C LEU A 20 34.66 -21.38 24.42
N THR A 21 35.08 -22.16 25.41
CA THR A 21 35.19 -23.61 25.28
C THR A 21 33.83 -24.31 25.16
N ALA A 22 32.80 -23.83 25.87
CA ALA A 22 31.44 -24.37 25.73
C ALA A 22 30.86 -24.12 24.33
N ILE A 23 31.03 -22.90 23.79
CA ILE A 23 30.62 -22.55 22.43
C ILE A 23 31.37 -23.40 21.40
N ALA A 24 32.68 -23.56 21.55
CA ALA A 24 33.48 -24.38 20.64
C ALA A 24 33.01 -25.85 20.60
N ARG A 25 32.67 -26.45 21.75
CA ARG A 25 32.13 -27.81 21.81
C ARG A 25 30.74 -27.93 21.18
N LEU A 26 29.87 -26.93 21.37
CA LEU A 26 28.55 -26.90 20.74
C LEU A 26 28.66 -26.76 19.21
N MET A 27 29.52 -25.86 18.73
CA MET A 27 29.79 -25.68 17.30
C MET A 27 30.40 -26.93 16.67
N ALA A 28 31.29 -27.64 17.37
CA ALA A 28 31.84 -28.91 16.92
C ALA A 28 30.77 -30.01 16.80
N ARG A 29 29.83 -30.08 17.75
CA ARG A 29 28.68 -31.01 17.70
C ARG A 29 27.72 -30.69 16.56
N ILE A 30 27.41 -29.42 16.34
CA ILE A 30 26.58 -28.96 15.22
C ILE A 30 27.27 -29.27 13.88
N ALA A 31 28.58 -29.01 13.77
CA ALA A 31 29.36 -29.31 12.57
C ALA A 31 29.49 -30.83 12.31
N ALA A 32 29.51 -31.66 13.36
CA ALA A 32 29.50 -33.12 13.23
C ALA A 32 28.13 -33.64 12.81
N ALA A 33 27.04 -33.13 13.39
CA ALA A 33 25.68 -33.45 13.01
C ALA A 33 25.39 -33.05 11.55
N LEU A 34 25.76 -31.82 11.16
CA LEU A 34 25.66 -31.33 9.79
C LEU A 34 26.45 -32.20 8.80
N ARG A 35 27.69 -32.59 9.15
CA ARG A 35 28.49 -33.52 8.34
C ARG A 35 27.83 -34.90 8.22
N GLY A 36 27.18 -35.40 9.27
CA GLY A 36 26.41 -36.65 9.24
C GLY A 36 25.20 -36.58 8.31
N THR A 37 24.38 -35.54 8.41
CA THR A 37 23.22 -35.32 7.52
C THR A 37 23.64 -35.08 6.08
N VAL A 38 24.70 -34.32 5.83
CA VAL A 38 25.24 -34.13 4.46
C VAL A 38 25.76 -35.46 3.93
N ARG A 39 26.46 -36.26 4.72
CA ARG A 39 26.98 -37.58 4.29
C ARG A 39 25.86 -38.59 3.97
N PHE A 40 24.67 -38.44 4.56
CA PHE A 40 23.52 -39.31 4.31
C PHE A 40 22.60 -38.82 3.17
N LEU A 41 22.40 -37.51 3.05
CA LEU A 41 21.52 -36.92 2.03
C LEU A 41 22.22 -36.72 0.68
N TRP A 42 23.55 -36.53 0.68
CA TRP A 42 24.33 -36.30 -0.54
C TRP A 42 24.32 -37.48 -1.53
N PRO A 43 24.47 -38.76 -1.11
CA PRO A 43 24.34 -39.89 -2.01
C PRO A 43 22.92 -40.03 -2.59
N LEU A 44 21.91 -39.66 -1.80
CA LEU A 44 20.49 -39.71 -2.19
C LEU A 44 20.17 -38.63 -3.24
N LEU A 45 20.67 -37.41 -3.03
CA LEU A 45 20.59 -36.32 -4.01
C LEU A 45 21.34 -36.65 -5.30
N ILE A 46 22.55 -37.21 -5.20
CA ILE A 46 23.30 -37.70 -6.37
C ILE A 46 22.54 -38.82 -7.08
N GLY A 47 21.90 -39.73 -6.34
CA GLY A 47 21.06 -40.79 -6.90
C GLY A 47 19.88 -40.23 -7.71
N VAL A 48 19.16 -39.25 -7.15
CA VAL A 48 18.05 -38.57 -7.83
C VAL A 48 18.55 -37.79 -9.06
N LEU A 49 19.66 -37.06 -8.95
CA LEU A 49 20.25 -36.32 -10.07
C LEU A 49 20.74 -37.26 -11.18
N ARG A 50 21.32 -38.41 -10.84
CA ARG A 50 21.73 -39.44 -11.82
C ARG A 50 20.52 -40.08 -12.50
N ALA A 51 19.44 -40.36 -11.75
CA ALA A 51 18.21 -40.89 -12.32
C ALA A 51 17.54 -39.87 -13.26
N ALA A 52 17.46 -38.61 -12.85
CA ALA A 52 16.94 -37.51 -13.67
C ALA A 52 17.80 -37.29 -14.93
N TYR A 53 19.13 -37.29 -14.78
CA TYR A 53 20.05 -37.18 -15.92
C TYR A 53 19.92 -38.38 -16.87
N ALA A 54 19.87 -39.61 -16.36
CA ALA A 54 19.67 -40.80 -17.18
C ALA A 54 18.32 -40.79 -17.90
N PHE A 55 17.26 -40.27 -17.25
CA PHE A 55 15.95 -40.07 -17.88
C PHE A 55 16.01 -39.04 -19.00
N VAL A 56 16.65 -37.89 -18.78
CA VAL A 56 16.86 -36.87 -19.82
C VAL A 56 17.69 -37.42 -20.98
N VAL A 57 18.80 -38.11 -20.71
CA VAL A 57 19.65 -38.72 -21.74
C VAL A 57 18.90 -39.79 -22.54
N ARG A 58 17.97 -40.55 -21.93
CA ARG A 58 17.10 -41.49 -22.65
C ARG A 58 16.03 -40.80 -23.50
N LEU A 59 15.58 -39.60 -23.11
CA LEU A 59 14.65 -38.80 -23.89
C LEU A 59 15.32 -38.08 -25.07
N VAL A 60 16.62 -37.78 -24.99
CA VAL A 60 17.34 -37.07 -26.05
C VAL A 60 17.28 -37.80 -27.42
N PRO A 61 17.54 -39.12 -27.53
CA PRO A 61 17.39 -39.85 -28.79
C PRO A 61 15.95 -39.87 -29.32
N VAL A 62 14.96 -40.01 -28.44
CA VAL A 62 13.53 -40.02 -28.80
C VAL A 62 13.10 -38.65 -29.30
N ALA A 63 13.46 -37.58 -28.59
CA ALA A 63 13.22 -36.21 -29.01
C ALA A 63 13.96 -35.86 -30.30
N ARG A 64 15.17 -36.39 -30.49
CA ARG A 64 15.95 -36.20 -31.73
C ARG A 64 15.34 -36.96 -32.91
N GLN A 65 14.86 -38.19 -32.73
CA GLN A 65 14.17 -38.95 -33.78
C GLN A 65 12.82 -38.33 -34.15
N LEU A 66 12.02 -37.93 -33.15
CA LEU A 66 10.78 -37.18 -33.37
C LEU A 66 11.06 -35.84 -34.05
N GLY A 67 12.09 -35.12 -33.61
CA GLY A 67 12.53 -33.86 -34.20
C GLY A 67 13.00 -34.01 -35.64
N LEU A 68 13.78 -35.04 -35.97
CA LEU A 68 14.23 -35.33 -37.34
C LEU A 68 13.08 -35.77 -38.24
N GLY A 69 12.13 -36.56 -37.74
CA GLY A 69 10.94 -36.96 -38.47
C GLY A 69 9.96 -35.81 -38.73
N LEU A 70 9.82 -34.89 -37.76
CA LEU A 70 9.07 -33.64 -37.93
C LEU A 70 9.80 -32.68 -38.87
N TRP A 71 11.13 -32.60 -38.77
CA TRP A 71 11.95 -31.75 -39.63
C TRP A 71 11.92 -32.20 -41.08
N SER A 72 12.03 -33.51 -41.36
CA SER A 72 11.95 -34.03 -42.73
C SER A 72 10.56 -33.83 -43.36
N ARG A 73 9.49 -34.01 -42.57
CA ARG A 73 8.12 -33.68 -42.99
C ARG A 73 7.92 -32.18 -43.19
N TRP A 74 8.60 -31.34 -42.40
CA TRP A 74 8.58 -29.89 -42.52
C TRP A 74 9.32 -29.38 -43.76
N THR A 75 10.51 -29.90 -44.05
CA THR A 75 11.31 -29.51 -45.23
C THR A 75 10.62 -29.92 -46.53
N ASN A 76 9.94 -31.07 -46.52
CA ASN A 76 9.19 -31.60 -47.66
C ASN A 76 7.79 -31.01 -47.81
N ALA A 77 7.28 -30.29 -46.80
CA ALA A 77 5.97 -29.67 -46.88
C ALA A 77 5.96 -28.45 -47.81
N GLY A 78 4.88 -28.30 -48.58
CA GLY A 78 4.67 -27.13 -49.45
C GLY A 78 4.73 -25.80 -48.67
N ARG A 79 5.19 -24.75 -49.34
CA ARG A 79 5.41 -23.41 -48.75
C ARG A 79 4.14 -22.86 -48.05
N LEU A 80 2.97 -23.14 -48.59
CA LEU A 80 1.67 -22.75 -48.04
C LEU A 80 1.33 -23.48 -46.72
N PHE A 81 1.62 -24.78 -46.64
CA PHE A 81 1.40 -25.60 -45.44
C PHE A 81 2.31 -25.13 -44.29
N ARG A 82 3.59 -24.89 -44.57
CA ARG A 82 4.54 -24.34 -43.57
C ARG A 82 4.07 -23.00 -43.02
N ARG A 83 3.60 -22.09 -43.87
CA ARG A 83 3.03 -20.80 -43.41
C ARG A 83 1.82 -20.99 -42.50
N ARG A 84 0.87 -21.86 -42.88
CA ARG A 84 -0.33 -22.14 -42.05
C ARG A 84 0.03 -22.78 -40.72
N ALA A 85 0.99 -23.71 -40.70
CA ALA A 85 1.44 -24.36 -39.47
C ALA A 85 2.19 -23.39 -38.53
N ILE A 86 3.04 -22.49 -39.06
CA ILE A 86 3.66 -21.41 -38.28
C ILE A 86 2.58 -20.53 -37.65
N LEU A 87 1.59 -20.09 -38.44
CA LEU A 87 0.49 -19.25 -37.95
C LEU A 87 -0.35 -19.96 -36.90
N ALA A 88 -0.63 -21.25 -37.05
CA ALA A 88 -1.37 -22.04 -36.06
C ALA A 88 -0.60 -22.18 -34.74
N VAL A 89 0.71 -22.48 -34.81
CA VAL A 89 1.57 -22.55 -33.60
C VAL A 89 1.66 -21.18 -32.93
N ALA A 90 1.82 -20.10 -33.70
CA ALA A 90 1.82 -18.75 -33.16
C ALA A 90 0.49 -18.39 -32.50
N ALA A 91 -0.65 -18.72 -33.12
CA ALA A 91 -1.97 -18.50 -32.55
C ALA A 91 -2.18 -19.30 -31.25
N ILE A 92 -1.77 -20.57 -31.20
CA ILE A 92 -1.83 -21.39 -30.00
C ILE A 92 -0.92 -20.80 -28.91
N ALA A 93 0.29 -20.38 -29.25
CA ALA A 93 1.20 -19.73 -28.29
C ALA A 93 0.61 -18.42 -27.74
N ILE A 94 -0.02 -17.60 -28.59
CA ILE A 94 -0.73 -16.37 -28.17
C ILE A 94 -1.90 -16.71 -27.24
N VAL A 95 -2.71 -17.72 -27.57
CA VAL A 95 -3.84 -18.15 -26.72
C VAL A 95 -3.35 -18.69 -25.39
N LEU A 96 -2.31 -19.53 -25.37
CA LEU A 96 -1.73 -20.07 -24.13
C LEU A 96 -1.10 -18.95 -23.29
N PHE A 97 -0.42 -18.00 -23.94
CA PHE A 97 0.10 -16.81 -23.29
C PHE A 97 -1.03 -15.96 -22.70
N ALA A 98 -2.06 -15.61 -23.47
CA ALA A 98 -3.21 -14.87 -22.99
C ALA A 98 -3.97 -15.60 -21.87
N TRP A 99 -4.12 -16.92 -21.98
CA TRP A 99 -4.76 -17.76 -20.95
C TRP A 99 -3.97 -17.78 -19.64
N SER A 100 -2.63 -17.73 -19.69
CA SER A 100 -1.80 -17.59 -18.49
C SER A 100 -2.03 -16.26 -17.76
N TRP A 101 -2.60 -15.27 -18.44
CA TRP A 101 -3.00 -13.98 -17.89
C TRP A 101 -4.50 -13.89 -17.53
N ARG A 102 -5.29 -14.96 -17.65
CA ARG A 102 -6.75 -14.93 -17.36
C ARG A 102 -7.13 -14.52 -15.93
N HIS A 103 -6.19 -14.61 -14.99
CA HIS A 103 -6.35 -14.18 -13.60
C HIS A 103 -6.00 -12.71 -13.36
N VAL A 104 -5.42 -12.06 -14.37
CA VAL A 104 -5.16 -10.62 -14.39
C VAL A 104 -6.51 -9.96 -14.69
N PRO A 105 -7.07 -9.19 -13.74
CA PRO A 105 -8.40 -8.61 -13.91
C PRO A 105 -8.51 -7.77 -15.19
N GLY A 106 -9.67 -7.74 -15.86
CA GLY A 106 -9.86 -6.94 -17.09
C GLY A 106 -9.47 -5.45 -16.98
N HIS A 107 -9.52 -4.85 -15.79
CA HIS A 107 -9.06 -3.46 -15.58
C HIS A 107 -7.53 -3.30 -15.73
N TRP A 108 -6.76 -4.38 -15.55
CA TRP A 108 -5.35 -4.38 -15.91
C TRP A 108 -5.20 -4.25 -17.43
N LEU A 109 -6.03 -4.90 -18.24
CA LEU A 109 -5.99 -4.81 -19.70
C LEU A 109 -6.53 -3.45 -20.20
N ASP A 110 -7.60 -2.90 -19.63
CA ASP A 110 -8.06 -1.54 -19.98
C ASP A 110 -6.99 -0.48 -19.66
N ALA A 111 -6.25 -0.63 -18.57
CA ALA A 111 -5.19 0.30 -18.20
C ALA A 111 -3.82 -0.01 -18.84
N SER A 112 -3.52 -1.27 -19.20
CA SER A 112 -2.22 -1.69 -19.76
C SER A 112 -2.20 -1.90 -21.27
N VAL A 113 -3.34 -2.15 -21.92
CA VAL A 113 -3.43 -2.32 -23.39
C VAL A 113 -3.79 -1.01 -24.09
N LEU A 114 -4.59 -0.14 -23.44
CA LEU A 114 -4.92 1.20 -23.96
C LEU A 114 -4.01 2.32 -23.41
N GLY A 115 -3.02 1.98 -22.58
CA GLY A 115 -1.93 2.88 -22.21
C GLY A 115 -2.25 4.01 -21.23
N ASN A 116 -3.42 4.03 -20.58
CA ASN A 116 -3.78 5.09 -19.65
C ASN A 116 -3.85 4.57 -18.21
N ARG A 117 -2.68 4.45 -17.56
CA ARG A 117 -2.54 4.42 -16.09
C ARG A 117 -2.20 5.84 -15.63
N PRO A 118 -3.15 6.80 -15.62
CA PRO A 118 -2.83 8.20 -15.38
C PRO A 118 -2.17 8.41 -14.01
N LEU A 119 -2.55 7.60 -13.00
CA LEU A 119 -1.91 7.67 -11.69
C LEU A 119 -0.43 7.25 -11.71
N ASN A 120 -0.06 6.26 -12.52
CA ASN A 120 1.32 5.79 -12.62
C ASN A 120 2.26 6.78 -13.31
N ASN A 121 1.70 7.71 -14.09
CA ASN A 121 2.46 8.76 -14.78
C ASN A 121 2.64 10.01 -13.92
N ALA A 122 1.97 10.09 -12.76
CA ALA A 122 2.05 11.24 -11.87
C ALA A 122 3.47 11.39 -11.30
N LYS A 123 4.03 12.59 -11.45
CA LYS A 123 5.34 12.98 -10.90
C LYS A 123 5.22 13.90 -9.70
N SER A 124 4.04 14.49 -9.50
CA SER A 124 3.72 15.37 -8.38
C SER A 124 2.31 15.10 -7.87
N TRP A 125 2.11 15.31 -6.58
CA TRP A 125 0.79 15.28 -5.98
C TRP A 125 0.72 16.21 -4.77
N TYR A 126 -0.50 16.66 -4.45
CA TYR A 126 -0.79 17.36 -3.22
C TYR A 126 -1.97 16.75 -2.49
N TYR A 127 -1.96 16.92 -1.17
CA TYR A 127 -2.95 16.38 -0.26
C TYR A 127 -3.53 17.51 0.59
N TYR A 128 -4.76 17.95 0.27
CA TYR A 128 -5.41 19.09 0.91
C TYR A 128 -6.81 18.69 1.39
N LEU A 129 -7.07 18.70 2.69
CA LEU A 129 -8.34 18.28 3.28
C LEU A 129 -9.06 19.39 4.05
N SER A 130 -8.41 20.53 4.30
CA SER A 130 -9.01 21.65 5.03
C SER A 130 -8.83 22.97 4.29
N ASP A 131 -9.62 23.97 4.66
CA ASP A 131 -9.59 25.33 4.11
C ASP A 131 -9.60 25.38 2.57
N LEU A 132 -10.33 24.45 1.94
CA LEU A 132 -10.34 24.28 0.50
C LEU A 132 -10.97 25.48 -0.22
N ASP A 133 -10.13 26.18 -0.98
CA ASP A 133 -10.51 27.26 -1.88
C ASP A 133 -10.27 26.87 -3.34
N ILE A 134 -11.25 27.13 -4.20
CA ILE A 134 -11.21 26.70 -5.60
C ILE A 134 -10.11 27.42 -6.38
N GLU A 135 -9.87 28.71 -6.09
CA GLU A 135 -8.83 29.48 -6.78
C GLU A 135 -7.44 28.97 -6.40
N GLN A 136 -7.22 28.64 -5.13
CA GLN A 136 -5.98 27.99 -4.67
C GLN A 136 -5.77 26.64 -5.36
N LEU A 137 -6.80 25.78 -5.37
CA LEU A 137 -6.73 24.46 -5.99
C LEU A 137 -6.44 24.53 -7.50
N ALA A 138 -7.10 25.46 -8.21
CA ALA A 138 -6.91 25.64 -9.65
C ALA A 138 -5.50 26.14 -10.02
N LYS A 139 -4.83 26.88 -9.11
CA LYS A 139 -3.47 27.40 -9.32
C LYS A 139 -2.37 26.35 -9.13
N SER A 140 -2.64 25.26 -8.43
CA SER A 140 -1.68 24.16 -8.29
C SER A 140 -1.27 23.63 -9.67
N ASP A 141 -0.04 23.16 -9.84
CA ASP A 141 0.43 22.49 -11.07
C ASP A 141 0.58 20.96 -10.90
N ALA A 142 0.14 20.40 -9.77
CA ALA A 142 0.29 18.98 -9.47
C ALA A 142 -0.49 18.07 -10.44
N ASP A 143 0.09 16.91 -10.76
CA ASP A 143 -0.54 15.88 -11.61
C ASP A 143 -1.72 15.19 -10.91
N VAL A 144 -1.70 15.15 -9.57
CA VAL A 144 -2.76 14.58 -8.73
C VAL A 144 -3.08 15.53 -7.58
N LEU A 145 -4.36 15.84 -7.40
CA LEU A 145 -4.87 16.48 -6.18
C LEU A 145 -5.73 15.48 -5.43
N VAL A 146 -5.33 15.15 -4.20
CA VAL A 146 -6.18 14.44 -3.25
C VAL A 146 -6.85 15.50 -2.38
N ILE A 147 -8.17 15.64 -2.49
CA ILE A 147 -8.95 16.63 -1.77
C ILE A 147 -10.19 16.05 -1.11
N ASP A 148 -10.74 16.75 -0.13
CA ASP A 148 -12.04 16.41 0.42
C ASP A 148 -13.15 16.48 -0.66
N TYR A 149 -14.19 15.65 -0.53
CA TYR A 149 -15.40 15.74 -1.35
C TYR A 149 -16.15 17.08 -1.19
N ALA A 150 -15.99 17.73 -0.03
CA ALA A 150 -16.72 18.92 0.36
C ALA A 150 -15.78 20.02 0.89
N LYS A 151 -16.09 21.26 0.52
CA LYS A 151 -15.50 22.48 1.07
C LYS A 151 -16.19 22.88 2.38
N SER A 152 -15.73 23.97 2.99
CA SER A 152 -16.28 24.51 4.25
C SER A 152 -16.24 23.50 5.39
N GLY A 153 -15.08 22.86 5.61
CA GLY A 153 -14.91 21.86 6.67
C GLY A 153 -15.68 20.56 6.46
N GLY A 154 -15.88 20.17 5.19
CA GLY A 154 -16.56 18.92 4.83
C GLY A 154 -18.09 19.02 4.73
N LEU A 155 -18.67 20.23 4.84
CA LEU A 155 -20.12 20.46 4.89
C LEU A 155 -20.76 20.73 3.51
N VAL A 156 -20.05 21.43 2.62
CA VAL A 156 -20.61 21.87 1.34
C VAL A 156 -19.95 21.09 0.21
N PRO A 157 -20.65 20.16 -0.45
CA PRO A 157 -20.09 19.38 -1.56
C PRO A 157 -19.53 20.27 -2.68
N PHE A 158 -18.45 19.81 -3.31
CA PHE A 158 -18.07 20.36 -4.61
C PHE A 158 -19.12 20.01 -5.67
N THR A 159 -19.42 20.98 -6.53
CA THR A 159 -20.25 20.77 -7.72
C THR A 159 -19.43 20.17 -8.85
N LYS A 160 -20.12 19.59 -9.84
CA LYS A 160 -19.49 19.03 -11.04
C LYS A 160 -18.64 20.07 -11.80
N ASP A 161 -19.11 21.31 -11.90
CA ASP A 161 -18.40 22.38 -12.61
C ASP A 161 -17.16 22.85 -11.85
N GLU A 162 -17.23 22.89 -10.51
CA GLU A 162 -16.06 23.19 -9.67
C GLU A 162 -14.98 22.11 -9.83
N ILE A 163 -15.34 20.83 -9.78
CA ILE A 163 -14.38 19.74 -10.03
C ILE A 163 -13.84 19.78 -11.45
N ALA A 164 -14.68 20.05 -12.46
CA ALA A 164 -14.23 20.19 -13.84
C ALA A 164 -13.21 21.33 -14.02
N ARG A 165 -13.35 22.42 -13.26
CA ARG A 165 -12.39 23.52 -13.21
C ARG A 165 -11.08 23.08 -12.55
N ILE A 166 -11.14 22.44 -11.38
CA ILE A 166 -9.95 21.98 -10.63
C ILE A 166 -9.15 20.95 -11.42
N LYS A 167 -9.82 20.13 -12.24
CA LYS A 167 -9.19 19.13 -13.12
C LYS A 167 -8.31 19.69 -14.23
N LYS A 168 -8.26 21.02 -14.41
CA LYS A 168 -7.36 21.68 -15.35
C LYS A 168 -6.18 22.30 -14.60
N LYS A 169 -4.97 22.04 -15.08
CA LYS A 169 -3.75 22.71 -14.63
C LYS A 169 -3.68 24.14 -15.19
N PRO A 170 -2.87 25.05 -14.59
CA PRO A 170 -2.68 26.40 -15.11
C PRO A 170 -2.22 26.43 -16.58
N ASN A 171 -1.47 25.42 -17.01
CA ASN A 171 -1.02 25.26 -18.40
C ASN A 171 -2.09 24.66 -19.34
N GLY A 172 -3.30 24.39 -18.86
CA GLY A 172 -4.42 23.83 -19.62
C GLY A 172 -4.45 22.30 -19.72
N GLU A 173 -3.40 21.60 -19.31
CA GLU A 173 -3.37 20.14 -19.31
C GLU A 173 -4.29 19.56 -18.21
N PRO A 174 -4.84 18.35 -18.40
CA PRO A 174 -5.63 17.69 -17.35
C PRO A 174 -4.75 17.24 -16.18
N ARG A 175 -5.35 17.16 -15.00
CA ARG A 175 -4.83 16.46 -13.81
C ARG A 175 -5.87 15.50 -13.26
N LEU A 176 -5.44 14.59 -12.38
CA LEU A 176 -6.36 13.77 -11.59
C LEU A 176 -6.83 14.52 -10.35
N VAL A 177 -8.12 14.44 -10.05
CA VAL A 177 -8.69 14.93 -8.78
C VAL A 177 -9.37 13.75 -8.07
N ILE A 178 -8.83 13.40 -6.91
CA ILE A 178 -9.17 12.21 -6.13
C ILE A 178 -9.83 12.65 -4.83
N SER A 179 -10.99 12.07 -4.51
CA SER A 179 -11.73 12.42 -3.29
C SER A 179 -11.24 11.60 -2.10
N TYR A 180 -10.89 12.27 -1.00
CA TYR A 180 -10.70 11.64 0.29
C TYR A 180 -12.02 11.07 0.82
N ILE A 181 -11.95 9.87 1.39
CA ILE A 181 -13.05 9.25 2.12
C ILE A 181 -12.50 8.34 3.22
N SER A 182 -12.91 8.57 4.47
CA SER A 182 -12.72 7.59 5.54
C SER A 182 -13.73 6.45 5.39
N ILE A 183 -13.24 5.21 5.35
CA ILE A 183 -14.08 4.01 5.28
C ILE A 183 -14.11 3.22 6.59
N GLY A 184 -13.20 3.53 7.51
CA GLY A 184 -13.10 2.92 8.84
C GLY A 184 -13.56 3.84 9.98
N GLU A 185 -13.81 5.10 9.71
CA GLU A 185 -14.39 6.05 10.66
C GLU A 185 -15.52 6.86 10.04
N ALA A 186 -16.54 7.16 10.84
CA ALA A 186 -17.60 8.11 10.55
C ALA A 186 -17.22 9.48 11.10
N GLU A 187 -17.35 10.50 10.26
CA GLU A 187 -17.06 11.89 10.58
C GLU A 187 -18.36 12.62 10.87
N ASN A 188 -18.53 13.15 12.08
CA ASN A 188 -19.83 13.67 12.53
C ASN A 188 -20.30 14.96 11.84
N TYR A 189 -19.47 15.54 10.99
CA TYR A 189 -19.80 16.71 10.16
C TYR A 189 -20.25 16.32 8.73
N ARG A 190 -20.27 15.03 8.39
CA ARG A 190 -20.68 14.58 7.05
C ARG A 190 -22.19 14.51 6.90
N PHE A 191 -22.63 14.53 5.65
CA PHE A 191 -24.05 14.48 5.27
C PHE A 191 -24.82 13.25 5.80
N TYR A 192 -24.13 12.16 6.13
CA TYR A 192 -24.75 10.93 6.62
C TYR A 192 -24.94 10.92 8.13
N TRP A 193 -24.27 11.83 8.86
CA TRP A 193 -24.36 11.90 10.30
C TRP A 193 -25.61 12.64 10.71
N ARG A 194 -26.38 12.08 11.65
CA ARG A 194 -27.49 12.80 12.26
C ARG A 194 -27.09 13.31 13.64
N GLN A 195 -27.21 14.62 13.85
CA GLN A 195 -26.79 15.28 15.09
C GLN A 195 -27.67 14.89 16.30
N ASP A 196 -28.83 14.28 16.06
CA ASP A 196 -29.75 13.81 17.09
C ASP A 196 -29.41 12.39 17.59
N TRP A 197 -28.45 11.69 16.98
CA TRP A 197 -28.00 10.38 17.45
C TRP A 197 -27.29 10.49 18.82
N THR A 198 -27.87 9.84 19.82
CA THR A 198 -27.32 9.77 21.18
C THR A 198 -27.69 8.42 21.82
N GLY A 199 -26.90 7.95 22.79
CA GLY A 199 -27.25 6.75 23.58
C GLY A 199 -27.61 5.53 22.72
N ASP A 200 -28.79 4.97 22.98
CA ASP A 200 -29.32 3.77 22.29
C ASP A 200 -29.77 4.06 20.84
N ASP A 201 -29.96 5.32 20.46
CA ASP A 201 -30.31 5.72 19.09
C ASP A 201 -29.09 5.71 18.15
N MET A 202 -27.89 5.49 18.70
CA MET A 202 -26.68 5.36 17.89
C MET A 202 -26.81 4.18 16.93
N PRO A 203 -26.46 4.37 15.65
CA PRO A 203 -26.58 3.29 14.68
C PRO A 203 -25.66 2.13 15.04
N GLY A 204 -26.10 0.88 14.80
CA GLY A 204 -25.34 -0.32 15.17
C GLY A 204 -23.94 -0.45 14.54
N TRP A 205 -23.64 0.35 13.52
CA TRP A 205 -22.29 0.45 12.96
C TRP A 205 -21.34 1.29 13.82
N HIS A 206 -21.82 2.15 14.72
CA HIS A 206 -20.97 3.01 15.55
C HIS A 206 -20.30 2.24 16.69
N VAL A 207 -19.04 2.58 16.98
CA VAL A 207 -18.26 1.96 18.07
C VAL A 207 -17.87 2.98 19.14
N ALA A 208 -17.09 4.01 18.79
CA ALA A 208 -16.60 5.02 19.74
C ALA A 208 -16.01 6.21 18.98
N GLU A 209 -15.91 7.38 19.62
CA GLU A 209 -15.13 8.52 19.12
C GLU A 209 -13.61 8.28 19.26
N ASN A 210 -12.83 8.73 18.27
CA ASN A 210 -11.38 8.71 18.27
C ASN A 210 -10.85 9.95 19.01
N CYS A 211 -10.24 9.77 20.18
CA CYS A 211 -9.62 10.91 20.86
C CYS A 211 -8.46 11.53 20.07
N ALA A 212 -7.72 10.74 19.28
CA ALA A 212 -6.65 11.27 18.46
C ALA A 212 -7.18 12.22 17.38
N TRP A 213 -8.39 11.95 16.88
CA TRP A 213 -9.06 12.70 15.82
C TRP A 213 -10.49 13.04 16.23
N PRO A 214 -10.69 14.06 17.09
CA PRO A 214 -12.03 14.43 17.56
C PRO A 214 -13.01 14.60 16.40
N ARG A 215 -14.28 14.22 16.62
CA ARG A 215 -15.36 14.12 15.61
C ARG A 215 -15.31 12.92 14.66
N ASN A 216 -14.25 12.12 14.71
CA ASN A 216 -14.17 10.85 13.98
C ASN A 216 -14.59 9.71 14.91
N HIS A 217 -15.37 8.77 14.40
CA HIS A 217 -15.91 7.67 15.17
C HIS A 217 -15.62 6.34 14.49
N MET A 218 -14.98 5.39 15.18
CA MET A 218 -14.76 4.04 14.66
C MET A 218 -16.09 3.41 14.27
N VAL A 219 -16.07 2.70 13.14
CA VAL A 219 -17.24 1.98 12.64
C VAL A 219 -16.97 0.49 12.48
N ARG A 220 -18.00 -0.32 12.75
CA ARG A 220 -18.10 -1.70 12.25
C ARG A 220 -18.32 -1.64 10.75
N PHE A 221 -17.23 -1.54 10.00
CA PHE A 221 -17.30 -1.32 8.54
C PHE A 221 -18.05 -2.43 7.78
N TRP A 222 -18.17 -3.63 8.37
CA TRP A 222 -18.94 -4.73 7.81
C TRP A 222 -20.46 -4.57 8.00
N HIS A 223 -20.91 -3.65 8.85
CA HIS A 223 -22.32 -3.44 9.12
C HIS A 223 -23.04 -2.89 7.87
N ASP A 224 -24.25 -3.39 7.62
CA ASP A 224 -25.02 -3.10 6.42
C ASP A 224 -25.37 -1.62 6.26
N GLY A 225 -25.78 -0.97 7.35
CA GLY A 225 -26.01 0.49 7.35
C GLY A 225 -24.77 1.31 6.96
N TRP A 226 -23.55 0.86 7.31
CA TRP A 226 -22.33 1.54 6.87
C TRP A 226 -22.01 1.28 5.40
N LYS A 227 -22.17 0.03 4.94
CA LYS A 227 -22.05 -0.30 3.50
C LYS A 227 -23.02 0.52 2.65
N ASP A 228 -24.24 0.75 3.13
CA ASP A 228 -25.25 1.60 2.47
C ASP A 228 -24.82 3.05 2.36
N ILE A 229 -24.25 3.61 3.43
CA ILE A 229 -23.67 4.96 3.44
C ILE A 229 -22.54 5.06 2.42
N ILE A 230 -21.60 4.11 2.41
CA ILE A 230 -20.37 4.24 1.62
C ILE A 230 -20.59 3.93 0.14
N TRP A 231 -21.14 2.77 -0.23
CA TRP A 231 -21.19 2.37 -1.64
C TRP A 231 -22.52 1.75 -2.09
N ARG A 232 -23.22 0.99 -1.24
CA ARG A 232 -24.39 0.17 -1.63
C ARG A 232 -25.66 0.99 -1.86
N GLY A 233 -25.91 2.00 -1.02
CA GLY A 233 -27.14 2.77 -1.02
C GLY A 233 -27.36 3.59 -2.30
N LYS A 234 -28.60 4.02 -2.56
CA LYS A 234 -28.94 4.83 -3.76
C LYS A 234 -28.28 6.22 -3.75
N LYS A 235 -28.06 6.80 -2.56
CA LYS A 235 -27.41 8.10 -2.35
C LYS A 235 -26.08 7.95 -1.59
N SER A 236 -25.37 6.85 -1.85
CA SER A 236 -24.12 6.51 -1.19
C SER A 236 -23.01 7.52 -1.49
N TYR A 237 -21.99 7.55 -0.65
CA TYR A 237 -20.87 8.48 -0.77
C TYR A 237 -20.15 8.31 -2.11
N ILE A 238 -19.87 7.08 -2.54
CA ILE A 238 -19.26 6.81 -3.86
C ILE A 238 -20.09 7.36 -5.02
N LYS A 239 -21.43 7.24 -4.97
CA LYS A 239 -22.29 7.78 -6.04
C LYS A 239 -22.19 9.30 -6.12
N ARG A 240 -22.23 9.97 -4.96
CA ARG A 240 -22.05 11.42 -4.87
C ARG A 240 -20.69 11.88 -5.40
N ILE A 241 -19.61 11.17 -5.06
CA ILE A 241 -18.25 11.44 -5.54
C ILE A 241 -18.18 11.31 -7.07
N VAL A 242 -18.77 10.24 -7.63
CA VAL A 242 -18.81 10.04 -9.09
C VAL A 242 -19.65 11.11 -9.79
N GLU A 243 -20.82 11.46 -9.23
CA GLU A 243 -21.72 12.50 -9.76
C GLU A 243 -21.06 13.88 -9.78
N ALA A 244 -20.26 14.21 -8.76
CA ALA A 244 -19.45 15.42 -8.69
C ALA A 244 -18.25 15.41 -9.68
N GLY A 245 -17.95 14.28 -10.32
CA GLY A 245 -16.96 14.22 -11.41
C GLY A 245 -15.52 13.87 -11.00
N PHE A 246 -15.29 13.49 -9.74
CA PHE A 246 -13.98 13.03 -9.25
C PHE A 246 -13.47 11.80 -10.03
N ASP A 247 -12.15 11.65 -10.13
CA ASP A 247 -11.48 10.57 -10.85
C ASP A 247 -11.33 9.27 -10.07
N GLY A 248 -11.47 9.36 -8.75
CA GLY A 248 -11.36 8.22 -7.87
C GLY A 248 -11.48 8.62 -6.42
N VAL A 249 -11.08 7.70 -5.56
CA VAL A 249 -11.07 7.88 -4.11
C VAL A 249 -9.72 7.53 -3.50
N TYR A 250 -9.40 8.25 -2.44
CA TYR A 250 -8.31 8.00 -1.51
C TYR A 250 -8.94 7.51 -0.19
N LEU A 251 -8.71 6.24 0.13
CA LEU A 251 -9.40 5.50 1.18
C LEU A 251 -8.61 5.53 2.48
N ASP A 252 -9.12 6.27 3.47
CA ASP A 252 -8.55 6.36 4.81
C ASP A 252 -9.18 5.36 5.79
N ARG A 253 -8.46 5.10 6.88
CA ARG A 253 -8.81 4.20 7.97
C ARG A 253 -9.09 2.77 7.52
N ILE A 254 -8.40 2.33 6.47
CA ILE A 254 -8.39 0.91 6.09
C ILE A 254 -7.88 0.07 7.27
N ASP A 255 -6.88 0.56 8.00
CA ASP A 255 -6.25 -0.12 9.13
C ASP A 255 -7.18 -0.42 10.31
N VAL A 256 -8.37 0.19 10.41
CA VAL A 256 -9.31 -0.02 11.52
C VAL A 256 -9.68 -1.50 11.75
N TRP A 257 -9.51 -2.36 10.73
CA TRP A 257 -9.72 -3.80 10.88
C TRP A 257 -8.88 -4.41 12.00
N SER A 258 -7.69 -3.88 12.30
CA SER A 258 -6.81 -4.41 13.36
C SER A 258 -7.41 -4.20 14.74
N GLU A 259 -8.04 -3.05 14.96
CA GLU A 259 -8.69 -2.68 16.23
C GLU A 259 -9.94 -3.53 16.51
N LEU A 260 -10.51 -4.09 15.45
CA LEU A 260 -11.78 -4.81 15.48
C LEU A 260 -11.62 -6.33 15.54
N LEU A 261 -10.39 -6.86 15.57
CA LEU A 261 -10.14 -8.31 15.56
C LEU A 261 -10.74 -9.05 16.77
N ALA A 262 -10.81 -8.40 17.94
CA ALA A 262 -11.40 -9.00 19.12
C ALA A 262 -12.91 -9.22 18.99
N GLU A 263 -13.61 -8.32 18.27
CA GLU A 263 -15.04 -8.43 17.98
C GLU A 263 -15.29 -9.30 16.73
N ARG A 264 -14.44 -9.14 15.71
CA ARG A 264 -14.58 -9.73 14.39
C ARG A 264 -13.24 -10.31 13.92
N PRO A 265 -12.94 -11.59 14.22
CA PRO A 265 -11.68 -12.22 13.82
C PRO A 265 -11.41 -12.21 12.30
N THR A 266 -12.46 -12.11 11.48
CA THR A 266 -12.41 -12.01 10.01
C THR A 266 -12.31 -10.57 9.49
N ALA A 267 -12.12 -9.57 10.35
CA ALA A 267 -12.13 -8.16 9.97
C ALA A 267 -11.12 -7.85 8.86
N ARG A 268 -9.94 -8.48 8.88
CA ARG A 268 -8.91 -8.28 7.85
C ARG A 268 -9.42 -8.65 6.46
N GLU A 269 -9.98 -9.84 6.31
CA GLU A 269 -10.52 -10.36 5.06
C GLU A 269 -11.75 -9.56 4.63
N GLU A 270 -12.60 -9.16 5.58
CA GLU A 270 -13.79 -8.37 5.31
C GLU A 270 -13.46 -6.93 4.87
N MET A 271 -12.39 -6.32 5.37
CA MET A 271 -11.94 -5.01 4.90
C MET A 271 -11.47 -5.09 3.44
N MET A 272 -10.70 -6.12 3.08
CA MET A 272 -10.32 -6.34 1.67
C MET A 272 -11.55 -6.58 0.78
N ALA A 273 -12.55 -7.32 1.27
CA ALA A 273 -13.81 -7.53 0.56
C ALA A 273 -14.64 -6.25 0.42
N PHE A 274 -14.66 -5.40 1.46
CA PHE A 274 -15.30 -4.10 1.46
C PHE A 274 -14.70 -3.18 0.40
N VAL A 275 -13.37 -3.02 0.40
CA VAL A 275 -12.65 -2.23 -0.62
C VAL A 275 -12.90 -2.79 -2.02
N SER A 276 -12.93 -4.11 -2.17
CA SER A 276 -13.26 -4.76 -3.45
C SER A 276 -14.67 -4.44 -3.95
N ALA A 277 -15.68 -4.43 -3.07
CA ALA A 277 -17.05 -4.11 -3.42
C ALA A 277 -17.23 -2.62 -3.75
N LEU A 278 -16.60 -1.74 -2.97
CA LEU A 278 -16.53 -0.31 -3.22
C LEU A 278 -15.92 -0.04 -4.60
N ALA A 279 -14.76 -0.63 -4.89
CA ALA A 279 -14.07 -0.47 -6.16
C ALA A 279 -14.90 -0.93 -7.36
N ARG A 280 -15.58 -2.09 -7.24
CA ARG A 280 -16.52 -2.57 -8.27
C ARG A 280 -17.65 -1.57 -8.51
N THR A 281 -18.22 -1.01 -7.44
CA THR A 281 -19.31 -0.03 -7.53
C THR A 281 -18.85 1.24 -8.21
N GLY A 282 -17.72 1.81 -7.79
CA GLY A 282 -17.15 3.02 -8.40
C GLY A 282 -16.85 2.81 -9.88
N ARG A 283 -16.23 1.68 -10.25
CA ARG A 283 -15.89 1.35 -11.64
C ARG A 283 -17.10 1.03 -12.52
N ALA A 284 -18.19 0.53 -11.94
CA ALA A 284 -19.45 0.34 -12.66
C ALA A 284 -20.16 1.68 -12.95
N LEU A 285 -20.02 2.66 -12.04
CA LEU A 285 -20.58 4.01 -12.23
C LEU A 285 -19.71 4.86 -13.16
N LYS A 286 -18.39 4.70 -13.09
CA LYS A 286 -17.40 5.40 -13.91
C LYS A 286 -16.27 4.44 -14.30
N PRO A 287 -16.21 3.95 -15.55
CA PRO A 287 -15.07 3.18 -16.03
C PRO A 287 -13.75 3.94 -15.78
N GLY A 288 -12.75 3.23 -15.26
CA GLY A 288 -11.47 3.83 -14.88
C GLY A 288 -11.45 4.54 -13.51
N PHE A 289 -12.49 4.42 -12.69
CA PHE A 289 -12.50 4.98 -11.33
C PHE A 289 -11.32 4.46 -10.49
N ILE A 290 -10.50 5.39 -10.01
CA ILE A 290 -9.22 5.13 -9.34
C ILE A 290 -9.44 4.83 -7.86
N ILE A 291 -8.74 3.83 -7.33
CA ILE A 291 -8.77 3.45 -5.92
C ILE A 291 -7.38 3.57 -5.31
N ILE A 292 -7.15 4.55 -4.44
CA ILE A 292 -5.89 4.72 -3.70
C ILE A 292 -6.16 4.30 -2.25
N ALA A 293 -5.42 3.31 -1.75
CA ALA A 293 -5.49 2.93 -0.33
C ALA A 293 -4.52 3.79 0.48
N GLN A 294 -4.88 4.20 1.70
CA GLN A 294 -3.93 4.82 2.63
C GLN A 294 -3.45 3.81 3.68
N ASN A 295 -2.14 3.76 3.92
CA ASN A 295 -1.50 2.91 4.94
C ASN A 295 -1.90 1.42 4.81
N ALA A 296 -2.09 0.73 5.95
CA ALA A 296 -2.50 -0.69 6.02
C ALA A 296 -1.67 -1.62 5.11
N GLU A 297 -0.35 -1.42 5.05
CA GLU A 297 0.51 -2.06 4.05
C GLU A 297 0.59 -3.58 4.25
N ASP A 298 0.27 -4.08 5.45
CA ASP A 298 0.15 -5.51 5.73
C ASP A 298 -0.90 -6.22 4.83
N LEU A 299 -1.90 -5.49 4.30
CA LEU A 299 -2.85 -6.04 3.32
C LEU A 299 -2.23 -6.25 1.93
N LEU A 300 -1.11 -5.58 1.63
CA LEU A 300 -0.39 -5.74 0.36
C LEU A 300 0.29 -7.11 0.24
N GLU A 301 0.23 -7.98 1.23
CA GLU A 301 0.63 -9.38 1.07
C GLU A 301 -0.32 -10.14 0.13
N VAL A 302 -1.59 -9.77 0.12
CA VAL A 302 -2.63 -10.44 -0.65
C VAL A 302 -2.69 -9.88 -2.07
N ARG A 303 -2.28 -10.68 -3.07
CA ARG A 303 -2.27 -10.25 -4.48
C ARG A 303 -3.66 -9.85 -4.97
N ALA A 304 -4.71 -10.54 -4.51
CA ALA A 304 -6.09 -10.18 -4.85
C ALA A 304 -6.46 -8.77 -4.39
N TYR A 305 -5.97 -8.32 -3.23
CA TYR A 305 -6.15 -6.95 -2.75
C TYR A 305 -5.33 -5.94 -3.54
N ARG A 306 -4.05 -6.25 -3.82
CA ARG A 306 -3.22 -5.41 -4.70
C ARG A 306 -3.82 -5.24 -6.09
N ASN A 307 -4.52 -6.25 -6.60
CA ASN A 307 -5.25 -6.17 -7.85
C ASN A 307 -6.45 -5.21 -7.78
N VAL A 308 -6.99 -4.89 -6.61
CA VAL A 308 -8.16 -4.00 -6.50
C VAL A 308 -7.77 -2.53 -6.53
N ILE A 309 -6.68 -2.16 -5.84
CA ILE A 309 -6.22 -0.78 -5.69
C ILE A 309 -5.33 -0.35 -6.86
N ASP A 310 -5.29 0.93 -7.19
CA ASP A 310 -4.48 1.51 -8.27
C ASP A 310 -3.20 2.18 -7.76
N GLY A 311 -3.14 2.53 -6.47
CA GLY A 311 -1.96 3.08 -5.81
C GLY A 311 -2.08 3.03 -4.29
N LEU A 312 -1.03 3.48 -3.62
CA LEU A 312 -0.97 3.58 -2.15
C LEU A 312 -0.59 5.00 -1.73
N GLY A 313 -1.39 5.61 -0.88
CA GLY A 313 -1.01 6.74 -0.06
C GLY A 313 -0.28 6.26 1.20
N LYS A 314 0.86 6.85 1.52
CA LYS A 314 1.66 6.47 2.68
C LYS A 314 1.90 7.66 3.58
N GLU A 315 1.39 7.56 4.80
CA GLU A 315 1.65 8.52 5.87
C GLU A 315 2.56 7.94 6.94
N ASP A 316 3.46 8.83 7.35
CA ASP A 316 4.45 8.68 8.40
C ASP A 316 5.37 7.47 8.18
N LEU A 317 5.94 7.33 6.97
CA LEU A 317 6.93 6.30 6.65
C LEU A 317 8.25 6.58 7.36
N LEU A 318 8.82 7.76 7.13
CA LEU A 318 10.15 8.14 7.60
C LEU A 318 10.11 8.90 8.91
N PHE A 319 9.09 9.71 9.17
CA PHE A 319 8.96 10.51 10.39
C PHE A 319 7.56 10.39 11.00
N GLY A 320 7.39 10.80 12.26
CA GLY A 320 6.08 11.09 12.83
C GLY A 320 5.44 10.03 13.72
N GLN A 321 5.90 8.77 13.72
CA GLN A 321 5.20 7.69 14.47
C GLN A 321 5.29 7.82 16.00
N SER A 322 6.35 8.46 16.51
CA SER A 322 6.56 8.61 17.97
C SER A 322 6.53 10.04 18.48
N ALA A 323 6.83 11.00 17.60
CA ALA A 323 6.76 12.44 17.85
C ALA A 323 6.78 13.17 16.50
N THR A 324 6.20 14.36 16.45
CA THR A 324 6.18 15.20 15.26
C THR A 324 7.61 15.49 14.80
N GLY A 325 7.91 15.26 13.51
CA GLY A 325 9.23 15.46 12.92
C GLY A 325 10.32 14.48 13.40
N LYS A 326 10.01 13.54 14.29
CA LYS A 326 10.99 12.56 14.78
C LYS A 326 11.08 11.38 13.82
N ARG A 327 12.31 11.02 13.42
CA ARG A 327 12.56 9.89 12.51
C ARG A 327 12.10 8.58 13.12
N ASN A 328 11.43 7.79 12.31
CA ASN A 328 11.00 6.43 12.63
C ASN A 328 12.22 5.50 12.72
N SER A 329 12.06 4.41 13.48
CA SER A 329 13.13 3.43 13.63
C SER A 329 13.44 2.76 12.28
N GLY A 330 14.72 2.47 12.03
CA GLY A 330 15.11 1.77 10.80
C GLY A 330 14.45 0.41 10.64
N GLY A 331 14.08 -0.26 11.74
CA GLY A 331 13.32 -1.51 11.70
C GLY A 331 11.90 -1.33 11.17
N LEU A 332 11.19 -0.28 11.64
CA LEU A 332 9.85 0.04 11.18
C LEU A 332 9.83 0.42 9.70
N ILE A 333 10.74 1.32 9.30
CA ILE A 333 10.90 1.74 7.89
C ILE A 333 11.14 0.52 6.99
N ARG A 334 12.08 -0.37 7.37
CA ARG A 334 12.36 -1.59 6.59
C ARG A 334 11.17 -2.53 6.50
N LYS A 335 10.40 -2.70 7.58
CA LYS A 335 9.19 -3.53 7.57
C LYS A 335 8.18 -2.97 6.56
N GLN A 336 7.81 -1.70 6.69
CA GLN A 336 6.83 -1.04 5.81
C GLN A 336 7.29 -1.08 4.34
N LEU A 337 8.55 -0.76 4.05
CA LEU A 337 9.12 -0.89 2.70
C LEU A 337 9.01 -2.33 2.14
N GLY A 338 9.14 -3.36 2.99
CA GLY A 338 8.96 -4.76 2.58
C GLY A 338 7.54 -5.09 2.11
N HIS A 339 6.52 -4.40 2.62
CA HIS A 339 5.14 -4.52 2.13
C HIS A 339 4.92 -3.65 0.89
N ILE A 340 5.34 -2.39 0.93
CA ILE A 340 5.19 -1.42 -0.16
C ILE A 340 5.82 -1.93 -1.47
N ARG A 341 7.00 -2.56 -1.40
CA ARG A 341 7.66 -3.16 -2.57
C ARG A 341 6.78 -4.15 -3.33
N LYS A 342 5.89 -4.88 -2.64
CA LYS A 342 4.97 -5.83 -3.30
C LYS A 342 4.03 -5.12 -4.26
N LEU A 343 3.59 -3.91 -3.92
CA LEU A 343 2.75 -3.08 -4.79
C LEU A 343 3.57 -2.44 -5.92
N GLN A 344 4.78 -1.98 -5.63
CA GLN A 344 5.68 -1.43 -6.65
C GLN A 344 6.08 -2.47 -7.71
N TRP A 345 6.26 -3.73 -7.31
CA TRP A 345 6.46 -4.86 -8.25
C TRP A 345 5.27 -5.09 -9.18
N ASP A 346 4.07 -4.65 -8.79
CA ASP A 346 2.87 -4.65 -9.63
C ASP A 346 2.74 -3.36 -10.46
N PHE A 347 3.80 -2.53 -10.54
CA PHE A 347 3.86 -1.25 -11.28
C PHE A 347 2.72 -0.30 -10.89
N LYS A 348 2.54 -0.12 -9.58
CA LYS A 348 1.57 0.80 -8.99
C LYS A 348 2.27 1.85 -8.13
N PRO A 349 1.93 3.13 -8.28
CA PRO A 349 2.61 4.23 -7.62
C PRO A 349 2.33 4.26 -6.11
N VAL A 350 3.28 4.85 -5.38
CA VAL A 350 3.19 5.12 -3.96
C VAL A 350 3.33 6.63 -3.77
N LEU A 351 2.26 7.25 -3.28
CA LEU A 351 2.16 8.66 -2.95
C LEU A 351 2.54 8.84 -1.48
N ALA A 352 3.75 9.34 -1.20
CA ALA A 352 4.26 9.48 0.16
C ALA A 352 4.11 10.92 0.64
N VAL A 353 3.55 11.11 1.84
CA VAL A 353 3.43 12.43 2.49
C VAL A 353 4.19 12.42 3.82
N GLU A 354 4.96 13.48 4.06
CA GLU A 354 5.70 13.69 5.30
C GLU A 354 5.44 15.11 5.85
N TYR A 355 5.38 15.23 7.18
CA TYR A 355 4.96 16.44 7.89
C TYR A 355 6.16 17.24 8.44
N LEU A 356 7.07 17.64 7.54
CA LEU A 356 8.30 18.36 7.88
C LEU A 356 8.14 19.86 7.55
N THR A 357 8.79 20.73 8.34
CA THR A 357 8.59 22.20 8.24
C THR A 357 9.85 22.99 7.90
N THR A 358 10.99 22.34 7.67
CA THR A 358 12.23 23.04 7.26
C THR A 358 12.62 22.65 5.85
N LYS A 359 13.15 23.61 5.08
CA LYS A 359 13.52 23.42 3.67
C LYS A 359 14.57 22.32 3.51
N GLU A 360 15.54 22.31 4.41
CA GLU A 360 16.65 21.34 4.42
C GLU A 360 16.12 19.91 4.65
N ALA A 361 15.29 19.71 5.67
CA ALA A 361 14.74 18.38 5.98
C ALA A 361 13.80 17.87 4.87
N ILE A 362 13.01 18.76 4.27
CA ILE A 362 12.15 18.43 3.12
C ILE A 362 13.00 17.98 1.93
N GLU A 363 14.06 18.71 1.58
CA GLU A 363 14.88 18.39 0.41
C GLU A 363 15.66 17.07 0.58
N GLU A 364 16.21 16.81 1.76
CA GLU A 364 16.85 15.54 2.07
C GLU A 364 15.86 14.37 2.02
N THR A 365 14.69 14.54 2.64
CA THR A 365 13.64 13.52 2.68
C THR A 365 13.06 13.25 1.30
N ARG A 366 12.91 14.29 0.47
CA ARG A 366 12.48 14.16 -0.94
C ARG A 366 13.41 13.25 -1.71
N LYS A 367 14.73 13.45 -1.58
CA LYS A 367 15.74 12.57 -2.21
C LYS A 367 15.64 11.13 -1.70
N GLU A 368 15.41 10.92 -0.41
CA GLU A 368 15.26 9.58 0.16
C GLU A 368 14.01 8.87 -0.38
N LEU A 369 12.85 9.53 -0.38
CA LEU A 369 11.59 8.97 -0.89
C LEU A 369 11.65 8.66 -2.40
N LEU A 370 12.28 9.55 -3.18
CA LEU A 370 12.51 9.30 -4.62
C LEU A 370 13.39 8.07 -4.85
N ARG A 371 14.41 7.83 -4.02
CA ARG A 371 15.23 6.58 -4.10
C ARG A 371 14.43 5.33 -3.78
N TYR A 372 13.37 5.44 -2.98
CA TYR A 372 12.43 4.34 -2.76
C TYR A 372 11.40 4.17 -3.88
N GLY A 373 11.44 5.00 -4.94
CA GLY A 373 10.49 4.94 -6.05
C GLY A 373 9.09 5.42 -5.66
N MET A 374 9.01 6.41 -4.78
CA MET A 374 7.76 7.03 -4.33
C MET A 374 7.63 8.44 -4.91
N VAL A 375 6.40 8.96 -4.98
CA VAL A 375 6.11 10.35 -5.34
C VAL A 375 5.91 11.14 -4.04
N PRO A 376 6.86 12.01 -3.64
CA PRO A 376 6.80 12.68 -2.35
C PRO A 376 5.99 13.99 -2.39
N THR A 377 5.24 14.23 -1.33
CA THR A 377 4.65 15.53 -1.00
C THR A 377 4.92 15.88 0.47
N PHE A 378 4.85 17.15 0.80
CA PHE A 378 5.13 17.65 2.15
C PHE A 378 4.06 18.68 2.51
N ALA A 379 3.51 18.58 3.71
CA ALA A 379 2.41 19.41 4.15
C ALA A 379 2.46 19.65 5.66
N HIS A 380 1.60 20.54 6.16
CA HIS A 380 1.20 20.51 7.56
C HIS A 380 0.20 19.37 7.79
N ARG A 381 0.13 18.83 9.02
CA ARG A 381 -0.84 17.77 9.37
C ARG A 381 -2.30 18.19 9.25
N GLN A 382 -2.56 19.50 9.23
CA GLN A 382 -3.88 20.07 8.97
C GLN A 382 -4.31 19.94 7.50
N LEU A 383 -3.36 19.78 6.57
CA LEU A 383 -3.61 19.63 5.13
C LEU A 383 -4.42 20.80 4.55
N ASP A 384 -4.07 22.04 4.89
CA ASP A 384 -4.74 23.27 4.43
C ASP A 384 -4.16 23.84 3.12
N GLY A 385 -3.14 23.17 2.57
CA GLY A 385 -2.44 23.59 1.35
C GLY A 385 -1.55 24.82 1.48
N SER A 386 -1.28 25.29 2.71
CA SER A 386 -0.23 26.29 2.95
C SER A 386 1.17 25.68 2.83
N ASP A 387 2.17 26.54 2.55
CA ASP A 387 3.57 26.10 2.46
C ASP A 387 4.02 25.56 3.85
N PRO A 388 4.52 24.31 3.93
CA PRO A 388 4.98 23.72 5.19
C PRO A 388 6.16 24.48 5.83
N THR A 389 6.90 25.26 5.05
CA THR A 389 8.11 25.99 5.45
C THR A 389 7.84 27.43 5.88
N GLU A 390 6.63 27.94 5.63
CA GLU A 390 6.23 29.27 6.07
C GLU A 390 5.78 29.26 7.54
N LEU A 391 6.12 30.33 8.26
CA LEU A 391 5.63 30.58 9.60
C LEU A 391 4.18 31.04 9.51
N SER A 392 3.26 30.26 10.08
CA SER A 392 1.85 30.66 10.15
C SER A 392 1.59 31.42 11.45
N ALA A 393 0.89 32.55 11.35
CA ALA A 393 0.38 33.28 12.50
C ALA A 393 -0.84 32.61 13.15
N ARG A 394 -1.48 31.65 12.46
CA ARG A 394 -2.65 30.92 12.98
C ARG A 394 -2.20 29.73 13.84
N PRO A 395 -2.88 29.46 14.96
CA PRO A 395 -2.65 28.23 15.72
C PRO A 395 -2.90 27.02 14.81
N ARG A 396 -1.88 26.20 14.60
CA ARG A 396 -2.00 24.97 13.80
C ARG A 396 -2.80 23.92 14.55
N GLN A 397 -3.56 23.11 13.82
CA GLN A 397 -4.22 21.94 14.37
C GLN A 397 -3.24 21.07 15.17
N GLN A 398 -3.60 20.76 16.42
CA GLN A 398 -2.74 19.96 17.30
C GLN A 398 -3.18 18.49 17.40
N TYR A 399 -4.47 18.19 17.18
CA TYR A 399 -4.97 16.83 17.19
C TYR A 399 -4.42 16.01 16.01
N GLY A 400 -4.41 14.69 16.18
CA GLY A 400 -3.79 13.75 15.24
C GLY A 400 -2.27 13.62 15.38
N THR A 401 -1.66 14.32 16.34
CA THR A 401 -0.22 14.24 16.62
C THR A 401 0.09 13.29 17.78
N PRO A 402 1.29 12.67 17.83
CA PRO A 402 1.72 11.91 19.00
C PRO A 402 1.70 12.72 20.29
N GLU A 403 1.98 14.03 20.20
CA GLU A 403 1.95 14.95 21.34
C GLU A 403 0.54 15.14 21.88
N TRP A 404 -0.46 15.30 20.99
CA TRP A 404 -1.86 15.37 21.39
C TRP A 404 -2.32 14.08 22.05
N ILE A 405 -2.02 12.93 21.43
CA ILE A 405 -2.39 11.61 21.97
C ILE A 405 -1.84 11.45 23.39
N THR A 406 -0.55 11.76 23.57
CA THR A 406 0.12 11.67 24.87
C THR A 406 -0.52 12.57 25.94
N ARG A 407 -0.90 13.80 25.57
CA ARG A 407 -1.45 14.79 26.51
C ARG A 407 -2.95 14.62 26.78
N GLN A 408 -3.74 14.28 25.76
CA GLN A 408 -5.19 14.37 25.78
C GLN A 408 -5.91 13.02 25.78
N CYS A 409 -5.24 11.93 25.36
CA CYS A 409 -5.88 10.63 25.14
C CYS A 409 -5.46 9.53 26.11
N LYS A 410 -4.69 9.85 27.16
CA LYS A 410 -4.18 8.88 28.14
C LYS A 410 -5.26 7.92 28.71
N ASN A 411 -6.47 8.42 28.93
CA ASN A 411 -7.60 7.65 29.47
C ASN A 411 -8.80 7.59 28.50
N LYS A 412 -8.59 7.91 27.21
CA LYS A 412 -9.64 7.92 26.19
C LYS A 412 -9.28 6.93 25.07
N ARG A 413 -10.30 6.30 24.47
CA ARG A 413 -10.09 5.46 23.29
C ARG A 413 -9.48 6.29 22.16
N HIS A 414 -8.42 5.77 21.56
CA HIS A 414 -7.75 6.30 20.39
C HIS A 414 -7.07 5.15 19.67
N TRP A 415 -6.85 5.29 18.37
CA TRP A 415 -6.25 4.28 17.49
C TRP A 415 -5.74 4.93 16.20
#